data_AF-A0A0C5B1D9-F1
#
_entry.id   AF-A0A0C5B1D9-F1
#
_cell.length_a   1.000
_cell.length_b   1.000
_cell.length_c   1.000
_cell.angle_alpha   90.00
_cell.angle_beta   90.00
_cell.angle_gamma   90.00
#
_symmetry.space_group_name_H-M   'P 1'
#
loop_
_entity.id
_entity.type
_entity.pdbx_description
1 polymer ?
#
loop_
_entity_poly.entity_id
_entity_poly.type
_entity_poly.pdbx_seq_one_letter_code
_entity_poly.pdbx_strand_id
1 'polypeptide(L)'
;MPFFTPADHDHAVAAMLAHPDLADRHLRALMNGIKRRARARAVIAFIQALSPPPPDATITTTRVLMRTLFGRAVSAEDLRRHFGTPGRRADARADTAALAAWLAPRRDTLLLQADRQRIELDDAWRVFTRAAADEAGRIRIGEQRQTPENSR
;
A
#
# COMPACT_ATOMS: atom_id res chain seq x y z
N MET A 1 -3.73 -11.97 0.53
CA MET A 1 -4.51 -10.74 0.80
C MET A 1 -4.33 -9.77 -0.37
N PRO A 2 -5.38 -9.14 -0.89
CA PRO A 2 -5.21 -8.12 -1.92
C PRO A 2 -4.58 -6.86 -1.31
N PHE A 3 -3.48 -6.36 -1.89
CA PHE A 3 -2.81 -5.14 -1.44
C PHE A 3 -3.68 -3.89 -1.60
N PHE A 4 -4.63 -3.93 -2.54
CA PHE A 4 -5.54 -2.87 -2.92
C PHE A 4 -6.96 -3.23 -2.51
N THR A 5 -7.73 -2.25 -2.03
CA THR A 5 -9.13 -2.47 -1.64
C THR A 5 -10.08 -2.11 -2.80
N PRO A 6 -11.34 -2.57 -2.76
CA PRO A 6 -12.37 -2.11 -3.71
C PRO A 6 -12.47 -0.58 -3.76
N ALA A 7 -12.48 0.08 -2.61
CA ALA A 7 -12.49 1.55 -2.54
C ALA A 7 -11.26 2.21 -3.20
N ASP A 8 -10.08 1.59 -3.15
CA ASP A 8 -8.93 2.11 -3.90
C ASP A 8 -9.16 1.99 -5.41
N HIS A 9 -9.76 0.89 -5.88
CA HIS A 9 -10.11 0.68 -7.29
C HIS A 9 -11.12 1.73 -7.77
N ASP A 10 -12.21 1.93 -7.01
CA ASP A 10 -13.26 2.88 -7.37
C ASP A 10 -12.72 4.32 -7.45
N HIS A 11 -11.86 4.71 -6.50
CA HIS A 11 -11.18 6.00 -6.56
C HIS A 11 -10.25 6.13 -7.77
N ALA A 12 -9.55 5.06 -8.15
CA ALA A 12 -8.69 5.07 -9.33
C ALA A 12 -9.52 5.23 -10.63
N VAL A 13 -10.63 4.50 -10.75
CA VAL A 13 -11.56 4.60 -11.89
C VAL A 13 -12.13 6.02 -11.97
N ALA A 14 -12.67 6.56 -10.88
CA ALA A 14 -13.23 7.91 -10.83
C ALA A 14 -12.19 8.97 -11.22
N ALA A 15 -10.95 8.82 -10.75
CA ALA A 15 -9.86 9.73 -11.11
C ALA A 15 -9.48 9.65 -12.60
N MET A 16 -9.43 8.44 -13.18
CA MET A 16 -9.14 8.24 -14.60
C MET A 16 -10.26 8.73 -15.52
N LEU A 17 -11.51 8.74 -15.03
CA LEU A 17 -12.64 9.36 -15.73
C LEU A 17 -12.55 10.89 -15.69
N ALA A 18 -12.26 11.46 -14.51
CA ALA A 18 -12.12 12.90 -14.33
C ALA A 18 -10.90 13.50 -15.04
N HIS A 19 -9.82 12.72 -15.14
CA HIS A 19 -8.54 13.12 -15.71
C HIS A 19 -8.07 12.09 -16.75
N PRO A 20 -8.54 12.19 -18.02
CA PRO A 20 -8.23 11.20 -19.05
C PRO A 20 -6.78 11.21 -19.52
N ASP A 21 -6.04 12.31 -19.28
CA ASP A 21 -4.61 12.39 -19.55
C ASP A 21 -3.82 11.71 -18.42
N LEU A 22 -3.05 10.66 -18.77
CA LEU A 22 -2.17 9.96 -17.84
C LEU A 22 -1.03 10.83 -17.30
N ALA A 23 -0.69 11.92 -18.00
CA ALA A 23 0.26 12.92 -17.53
C ALA A 23 -0.35 13.92 -16.53
N ASP A 24 -1.67 13.89 -16.28
CA ASP A 24 -2.33 14.78 -15.34
C ASP A 24 -1.70 14.69 -13.93
N ARG A 25 -1.44 15.84 -13.32
CA ARG A 25 -0.77 15.92 -12.02
C ARG A 25 -1.65 15.38 -10.89
N HIS A 26 -2.96 15.64 -10.93
CA HIS A 26 -3.92 15.16 -9.93
C HIS A 26 -4.11 13.66 -10.01
N LEU A 27 -4.23 13.10 -11.23
CA LEU A 27 -4.24 11.66 -11.43
C LEU A 27 -2.98 11.02 -10.86
N ARG A 28 -1.79 11.53 -11.23
CA ARG A 28 -0.52 11.02 -10.72
C ARG A 28 -0.43 11.11 -9.18
N ALA A 29 -0.88 12.21 -8.59
CA ALA A 29 -0.86 12.39 -7.14
C ALA A 29 -1.77 11.36 -6.43
N LEU A 30 -2.98 11.14 -6.95
CA LEU A 30 -3.94 10.18 -6.40
C LEU A 30 -3.44 8.74 -6.51
N MET A 31 -2.94 8.36 -7.69
CA MET A 31 -2.37 7.02 -7.94
C MET A 31 -1.16 6.75 -7.03
N ASN A 32 -0.28 7.73 -6.87
CA ASN A 32 0.83 7.63 -5.90
C ASN A 32 0.33 7.48 -4.46
N GLY A 33 -0.76 8.16 -4.10
CA GLY A 33 -1.42 8.03 -2.80
C GLY A 33 -1.96 6.61 -2.54
N ILE A 34 -2.65 6.02 -3.52
CA ILE A 34 -3.13 4.63 -3.46
C ILE A 34 -1.95 3.67 -3.29
N LYS A 35 -0.93 3.77 -4.15
CA LYS A 35 0.26 2.90 -4.09
C LYS A 35 0.97 3.00 -2.73
N ARG A 36 1.06 4.22 -2.15
CA ARG A 36 1.64 4.42 -0.81
C ARG A 36 0.85 3.70 0.29
N ARG A 37 -0.47 3.80 0.29
CA ARG A 37 -1.33 3.10 1.28
C ARG A 37 -1.25 1.58 1.13
N ALA A 38 -1.29 1.07 -0.10
CA ALA A 38 -1.13 -0.35 -0.38
C ALA A 38 0.22 -0.89 0.15
N ARG A 39 1.31 -0.14 -0.07
CA ARG A 39 2.63 -0.45 0.50
C ARG A 39 2.61 -0.50 2.02
N ALA A 40 1.99 0.47 2.69
CA ALA A 40 1.90 0.48 4.15
C ALA A 40 1.18 -0.76 4.68
N ARG A 41 0.02 -1.11 4.09
CA ARG A 41 -0.73 -2.32 4.42
C ARG A 41 0.09 -3.60 4.22
N ALA A 42 0.76 -3.73 3.07
CA ALA A 42 1.60 -4.86 2.75
C ALA A 42 2.67 -5.10 3.83
N VAL A 43 3.41 -4.04 4.18
CA VAL A 43 4.51 -4.16 5.12
C VAL A 43 4.02 -4.43 6.55
N ILE A 44 2.89 -3.85 6.96
CA ILE A 44 2.28 -4.16 8.26
C ILE A 44 1.88 -5.64 8.31
N ALA A 45 1.20 -6.14 7.28
CA ALA A 45 0.82 -7.55 7.20
C ALA A 45 2.04 -8.48 7.21
N PHE A 46 3.12 -8.09 6.53
CA PHE A 46 4.39 -8.83 6.56
C PHE A 46 4.98 -8.93 7.95
N ILE A 47 5.12 -7.79 8.64
CA ILE A 47 5.66 -7.75 10.01
C ILE A 47 4.79 -8.57 10.96
N GLN A 48 3.47 -8.52 10.80
CA GLN A 48 2.52 -9.32 11.61
C GLN A 48 2.61 -10.82 11.34
N ALA A 49 3.08 -11.23 10.16
CA ALA A 49 3.19 -12.64 9.77
C ALA A 49 4.55 -13.28 10.15
N LEU A 50 5.50 -12.51 10.69
CA LEU A 50 6.83 -13.02 11.04
C LEU A 50 6.76 -14.03 12.18
N SER A 51 7.44 -15.16 12.01
CA SER A 51 7.58 -16.21 13.02
C SER A 51 9.06 -16.57 13.23
N PRO A 52 9.58 -16.47 14.48
CA PRO A 52 8.92 -15.92 15.65
C PRO A 52 8.64 -14.41 15.48
N PRO A 53 7.62 -13.86 16.18
CA PRO A 53 7.35 -12.42 16.12
C PRO A 53 8.54 -11.60 16.63
N PRO A 54 8.65 -10.32 16.25
CA PRO A 54 9.63 -9.41 16.83
C PRO A 54 9.39 -9.26 18.35
N PRO A 55 10.43 -8.86 19.12
CA PRO A 55 10.38 -8.82 20.58
C PRO A 55 9.28 -7.91 21.14
N ASP A 56 8.85 -6.89 20.39
CA ASP A 56 7.74 -6.02 20.71
C ASP A 56 6.95 -5.59 19.45
N ALA A 57 5.66 -5.29 19.63
CA ALA A 57 4.75 -4.85 18.57
C ALA A 57 4.49 -3.34 18.61
N THR A 58 5.54 -2.55 18.86
CA THR A 58 5.45 -1.09 18.98
C THR A 58 5.52 -0.39 17.62
N ILE A 59 5.03 0.86 17.54
CA ILE A 59 5.20 1.70 16.34
C ILE A 59 6.69 1.90 16.04
N THR A 60 7.52 2.05 17.08
CA THR A 60 8.96 2.25 16.96
C THR A 60 9.64 1.03 16.36
N THR A 61 9.35 -0.18 16.86
CA THR A 61 9.89 -1.42 16.28
C THR A 61 9.41 -1.64 14.86
N THR A 62 8.13 -1.39 14.58
CA THR A 62 7.59 -1.46 13.22
C THR A 62 8.33 -0.50 12.29
N ARG A 63 8.61 0.74 12.73
CA ARG A 63 9.39 1.72 11.94
C ARG A 63 10.82 1.27 11.70
N VAL A 64 11.49 0.70 12.70
CA VAL A 64 12.87 0.21 12.56
C VAL A 64 12.92 -0.96 11.58
N LEU A 65 12.01 -1.94 11.71
CA LEU A 65 11.87 -3.05 10.78
C LEU A 65 11.58 -2.58 9.36
N MET A 66 10.62 -1.65 9.20
CA MET A 66 10.30 -1.05 7.91
C MET A 66 11.52 -0.41 7.24
N ARG A 67 12.28 0.39 7.99
CA ARG A 67 13.48 1.05 7.48
C ARG A 67 14.56 0.03 7.11
N THR A 68 14.77 -0.98 7.96
CA THR A 68 15.82 -1.97 7.79
C THR A 68 15.56 -2.88 6.59
N LEU A 69 14.31 -3.32 6.42
CA LEU A 69 13.94 -4.30 5.39
C LEU A 69 13.59 -3.65 4.05
N PHE A 70 13.03 -2.43 4.05
CA PHE A 70 12.51 -1.81 2.83
C PHE A 70 13.18 -0.48 2.47
N GLY A 71 14.15 -0.02 3.26
CA GLY A 71 14.96 1.18 3.00
C GLY A 71 14.17 2.49 2.98
N ARG A 72 12.89 2.51 3.40
CA ARG A 72 12.03 3.69 3.34
C ARG A 72 11.29 3.94 4.65
N ALA A 73 11.14 5.21 5.01
CA ALA A 73 10.30 5.62 6.11
C ALA A 73 8.82 5.61 5.68
N VAL A 74 7.97 4.92 6.43
CA VAL A 74 6.50 5.06 6.32
C VAL A 74 6.06 6.20 7.23
N SER A 75 5.05 6.95 6.80
CA SER A 75 4.50 8.07 7.57
C SER A 75 4.01 7.59 8.95
N ALA A 76 4.36 8.33 10.00
CA ALA A 76 3.85 8.09 11.34
C ALA A 76 2.31 8.22 11.42
N GLU A 77 1.70 9.00 10.53
CA GLU A 77 0.25 9.12 10.39
C GLU A 77 -0.37 7.83 9.80
N ASP A 78 0.23 7.29 8.73
CA ASP A 78 -0.24 6.03 8.13
C ASP A 78 -0.14 4.86 9.13
N LEU A 79 0.96 4.82 9.90
CA LEU A 79 1.11 3.86 10.99
C LEU A 79 0.08 4.07 12.10
N ARG A 80 -0.12 5.31 12.57
CA ARG A 80 -1.13 5.59 13.61
C ARG A 80 -2.54 5.19 13.20
N ARG A 81 -2.94 5.39 11.94
CA ARG A 81 -4.25 4.92 11.43
C ARG A 81 -4.38 3.41 11.47
N HIS A 82 -3.30 2.69 11.19
CA HIS A 82 -3.29 1.23 11.23
C HIS A 82 -3.19 0.64 12.65
N PHE A 83 -2.49 1.32 13.57
CA PHE A 83 -2.35 0.92 14.97
C PHE A 83 -3.40 1.53 15.90
N GLY A 84 -4.24 2.44 15.41
CA GLY A 84 -5.20 3.24 16.19
C GLY A 84 -6.42 2.49 16.72
N THR A 85 -6.38 1.15 16.79
CA THR A 85 -7.41 0.36 17.45
C THR A 85 -7.40 0.66 18.96
N PRO A 86 -8.55 0.97 19.60
CA PRO A 86 -8.60 1.27 21.03
C PRO A 86 -8.12 0.07 21.86
N GLY A 87 -7.23 0.31 22.82
CA GLY A 87 -6.78 -0.70 23.79
C GLY A 87 -5.31 -1.13 23.68
N ARG A 88 -4.61 -0.81 22.58
CA ARG A 88 -3.14 -0.93 22.54
C ARG A 88 -2.51 0.40 22.93
N ARG A 89 -1.86 0.47 24.09
CA ARG A 89 -0.83 1.48 24.32
C ARG A 89 0.28 1.20 23.31
N ALA A 90 0.45 2.10 22.33
CA ALA A 90 1.65 2.12 21.52
C ALA A 90 2.79 2.53 22.46
N ASP A 91 3.38 1.57 23.18
CA ASP A 91 4.58 1.85 23.96
C ASP A 91 5.61 2.45 23.01
N ALA A 92 5.96 3.72 23.26
CA ALA A 92 6.81 4.48 22.34
C ALA A 92 8.26 3.98 22.37
N ARG A 93 8.62 3.21 23.40
CA ARG A 93 9.97 2.72 23.65
C ARG A 93 10.09 1.29 23.13
N ALA A 94 10.90 1.14 22.08
CA ALA A 94 11.33 -0.16 21.59
C ALA A 94 12.58 -0.62 22.35
N ASP A 95 12.66 -1.91 22.65
CA ASP A 95 13.92 -2.54 23.05
C ASP A 95 14.80 -2.75 21.81
N THR A 96 15.57 -1.71 21.49
CA THR A 96 16.44 -1.70 20.31
C THR A 96 17.53 -2.79 20.36
N ALA A 97 17.97 -3.20 21.55
CA ALA A 97 18.99 -4.23 21.72
C ALA A 97 18.41 -5.62 21.45
N ALA A 98 17.24 -5.93 22.02
CA ALA A 98 16.51 -7.16 21.72
C ALA A 98 16.15 -7.25 20.24
N LEU A 99 15.73 -6.13 19.62
CA LEU A 99 15.41 -6.09 18.20
C LEU A 99 16.64 -6.36 17.31
N ALA A 100 17.81 -5.80 17.65
CA ALA A 100 19.05 -6.04 16.92
C ALA A 100 19.49 -7.52 17.02
N ALA A 101 19.43 -8.11 18.22
CA ALA A 101 19.73 -9.52 18.45
C ALA A 101 18.74 -10.44 17.70
N TRP A 102 17.46 -10.07 17.64
CA TRP A 102 16.45 -10.79 16.87
C TRP A 102 16.68 -10.70 15.36
N LEU A 103 17.09 -9.52 14.86
CA LEU A 103 17.35 -9.28 13.43
C LEU A 103 18.60 -10.00 12.93
N ALA A 104 19.69 -9.98 13.69
CA ALA A 104 21.01 -10.43 13.24
C ALA A 104 21.01 -11.83 12.58
N PRO A 105 20.46 -12.90 13.19
CA PRO A 105 20.48 -14.23 12.57
C PRO A 105 19.45 -14.42 11.45
N ARG A 106 18.54 -13.47 11.23
CA ARG A 106 17.40 -13.59 10.28
C ARG A 106 17.48 -12.62 9.12
N ARG A 107 18.46 -11.71 9.14
CA ARG A 107 18.49 -10.53 8.27
C ARG A 107 18.41 -10.88 6.79
N ASP A 108 19.22 -11.83 6.33
CA ASP A 108 19.29 -12.17 4.91
C ASP A 108 17.98 -12.80 4.43
N THR A 109 17.42 -13.71 5.22
CA THR A 109 16.10 -14.31 4.95
C THR A 109 14.99 -13.25 4.92
N LEU A 110 14.99 -12.32 5.89
CA LEU A 110 13.99 -11.25 5.96
C LEU A 110 14.14 -10.28 4.78
N LEU A 111 15.36 -9.98 4.34
CA LEU A 111 15.62 -9.14 3.16
C LEU A 111 15.11 -9.82 1.88
N LEU A 112 15.41 -11.12 1.71
CA LEU A 112 14.90 -11.90 0.57
C LEU A 112 13.37 -11.92 0.54
N GLN A 113 12.72 -12.14 1.69
CA GLN A 113 11.27 -12.13 1.79
C GLN A 113 10.69 -10.73 1.55
N ALA A 114 11.34 -9.67 2.04
CA ALA A 114 10.94 -8.29 1.80
C ALA A 114 11.04 -7.92 0.31
N ASP A 115 12.09 -8.37 -0.38
CA ASP A 115 12.26 -8.16 -1.81
C ASP A 115 11.19 -8.89 -2.62
N ARG A 116 10.89 -10.15 -2.27
CA ARG A 116 9.78 -10.90 -2.87
C ARG A 116 8.46 -10.15 -2.70
N GLN A 117 8.19 -9.65 -1.50
CA GLN A 117 6.97 -8.89 -1.25
C GLN A 117 6.91 -7.58 -2.05
N ARG A 118 8.05 -6.92 -2.26
CA ARG A 118 8.12 -5.73 -3.11
C ARG A 118 7.77 -6.05 -4.55
N ILE A 119 8.28 -7.16 -5.09
CA ILE A 119 7.99 -7.63 -6.45
C ILE A 119 6.48 -7.95 -6.57
N GLU A 120 5.93 -8.71 -5.62
CA GLU A 120 4.50 -9.04 -5.60
C GLU A 120 3.61 -7.79 -5.55
N LEU A 121 4.00 -6.76 -4.78
CA LEU A 121 3.29 -5.48 -4.73
C LEU A 121 3.36 -4.71 -6.06
N ASP A 122 4.53 -4.71 -6.71
CA ASP A 122 4.70 -4.01 -7.99
C ASP A 122 3.93 -4.70 -9.13
N ASP A 123 3.86 -6.04 -9.13
CA ASP A 123 3.04 -6.77 -10.08
C ASP A 123 1.55 -6.57 -9.81
N ALA A 124 1.13 -6.64 -8.54
CA ALA A 124 -0.25 -6.32 -8.17
C ALA A 124 -0.62 -4.88 -8.54
N TRP A 125 0.31 -3.92 -8.43
CA TRP A 125 0.10 -2.55 -8.87
C TRP A 125 -0.17 -2.48 -10.37
N ARG A 126 0.61 -3.18 -11.20
CA ARG A 126 0.39 -3.21 -12.66
C ARG A 126 -1.00 -3.75 -13.00
N VAL A 127 -1.38 -4.88 -12.41
CA VAL A 127 -2.70 -5.50 -12.61
C VAL A 127 -3.81 -4.54 -12.17
N PHE A 128 -3.68 -3.95 -10.98
CA PHE A 128 -4.63 -2.98 -10.45
C PHE A 128 -4.80 -1.77 -11.37
N THR A 129 -3.71 -1.16 -11.83
CA THR A 129 -3.76 0.01 -12.71
C THR A 129 -4.41 -0.30 -14.05
N ARG A 130 -4.15 -1.50 -14.60
CA ARG A 130 -4.75 -1.94 -15.85
C ARG A 130 -6.26 -2.16 -15.69
N ALA A 131 -6.68 -2.85 -14.64
CA ALA A 131 -8.10 -3.08 -14.36
C ALA A 131 -8.87 -1.77 -14.22
N ALA A 132 -8.32 -0.79 -13.48
CA ALA A 132 -8.95 0.53 -13.33
C ALA A 132 -9.04 1.29 -14.66
N ALA A 133 -7.98 1.23 -15.48
CA ALA A 133 -7.97 1.88 -16.79
C ALA A 133 -8.96 1.23 -17.77
N ASP A 134 -9.05 -0.10 -17.77
CA ASP A 134 -9.99 -0.86 -18.60
C ASP A 134 -11.45 -0.55 -18.21
N GLU A 135 -11.75 -0.43 -16.91
CA GLU A 135 -13.07 -0.01 -16.42
C GLU A 135 -13.39 1.43 -16.82
N ALA A 136 -12.49 2.40 -16.58
CA ALA A 136 -12.69 3.79 -16.99
C ALA A 136 -12.82 3.93 -18.51
N GLY A 137 -12.16 3.08 -19.30
CA GLY A 137 -12.34 3.00 -20.75
C GLY A 137 -13.74 2.50 -21.14
N ARG A 138 -14.22 1.43 -20.49
CA ARG A 138 -15.57 0.88 -20.72
C ARG A 138 -16.67 1.88 -20.41
N ILE A 139 -16.55 2.61 -19.29
CA ILE A 139 -17.53 3.63 -18.90
C ILE A 139 -17.62 4.74 -19.95
N ARG A 140 -16.47 5.29 -20.40
CA ARG A 140 -16.44 6.33 -21.46
C ARG A 140 -17.11 5.89 -22.76
N ILE A 141 -16.85 4.66 -23.20
CA ILE A 141 -17.46 4.12 -24.43
C ILE A 141 -18.97 3.92 -24.22
N GLY A 142 -19.39 3.47 -23.03
CA GLY A 142 -20.80 3.32 -22.67
C GLY A 142 -21.57 4.64 -22.72
N GLU A 143 -21.01 5.71 -22.17
CA GLU A 143 -21.58 7.07 -22.20
C GLU A 143 -21.66 7.61 -23.65
N GLN A 144 -20.61 7.41 -24.45
CA GLN A 144 -20.61 7.81 -25.86
C GLN A 144 -21.70 7.11 -26.69
N ARG A 145 -21.98 5.83 -26.42
CA ARG A 145 -23.02 5.06 -27.12
C ARG A 145 -24.45 5.42 -26.69
N GLN A 146 -24.64 6.03 -25.52
CA GLN A 146 -25.93 6.56 -25.07
C GLN A 146 -26.21 8.00 -25.58
N THR A 147 -25.20 8.65 -26.18
CA THR A 147 -25.30 10.01 -26.73
C THR A 147 -25.53 10.08 -28.28
N PRO A 148 -26.33 9.20 -28.91
CA PRO A 148 -26.88 9.51 -30.23
C PRO A 148 -28.40 9.28 -30.31
N GLU A 149 -29.21 10.05 -29.58
CA GLU A 149 -30.66 10.19 -29.88
C GLU A 149 -31.30 11.31 -29.04
N ASN A 150 -31.04 12.57 -29.38
CA ASN A 150 -31.97 13.67 -29.08
C ASN A 150 -31.65 14.92 -29.90
N SER A 151 -31.55 14.75 -31.22
CA SER A 151 -31.47 15.87 -32.15
C SER A 151 -32.27 15.53 -33.40
N ARG A 152 -33.60 15.49 -33.27
CA ARG A 152 -34.55 15.82 -34.33
C ARG A 152 -35.79 16.44 -33.71
#